data_AF-A0A843GJI1-F1
#
_entry.id   AF-A0A843GJI1-F1
#
_cell.length_a   1.000
_cell.length_b   1.000
_cell.length_c   1.000
_cell.angle_alpha   90.00
_cell.angle_beta   90.00
_cell.angle_gamma   90.00
#
_symmetry.space_group_name_H-M   'P 1'
#
loop_
_entity.id
_entity.type
_entity.pdbx_description
1 polymer ?
#
loop_
_entity_poly.entity_id
_entity_poly.type
_entity_poly.pdbx_seq_one_letter_code
_entity_poly.pdbx_strand_id
1 'polypeptide(L)'
;MPVEVADDLTDEQIKKYRILDNKLNESDYNLANLKSELDSLKDFNIGDLEISVSDLFPEFDAPEFDPDEFGEDFTLPKGEKSEFEQITFTCTNEQMEKVREAIDSAKNSPDMVQAEAMGNENKNGNALYVMAMQYLANI
;
A
#
# COMPACT_ATOMS: atom_id res chain seq x y z
N MET A 1 -11.50 -39.14 24.15
CA MET A 1 -10.04 -39.41 24.05
C MET A 1 -9.45 -39.33 25.45
N PRO A 2 -8.46 -40.15 25.81
CA PRO A 2 -7.73 -39.95 27.07
C PRO A 2 -7.00 -38.61 27.01
N VAL A 3 -7.10 -37.82 28.08
CA VAL A 3 -6.44 -36.52 28.21
C VAL A 3 -5.31 -36.72 29.21
N GLU A 4 -4.06 -36.62 28.76
CA GLU A 4 -2.91 -36.55 29.66
C GLU A 4 -2.72 -35.09 30.04
N VAL A 5 -3.01 -34.77 31.30
CA VAL A 5 -2.78 -33.43 31.86
C VAL A 5 -1.34 -33.42 32.37
N ALA A 6 -0.48 -32.65 31.71
CA ALA A 6 0.87 -32.38 32.21
C ALA A 6 0.78 -31.25 33.24
N ASP A 7 0.87 -31.61 34.52
CA ASP A 7 0.66 -30.70 35.64
C ASP A 7 1.82 -29.69 35.86
N ASP A 8 2.95 -29.86 35.14
CA ASP A 8 4.20 -29.09 35.36
C ASP A 8 4.54 -28.11 34.20
N LEU A 9 3.54 -27.68 33.43
CA LEU A 9 3.76 -26.69 32.38
C LEU A 9 3.71 -25.28 32.97
N THR A 10 4.80 -24.54 32.79
CA THR A 10 4.82 -23.10 33.08
C THR A 10 3.81 -22.37 32.22
N ASP A 11 3.28 -21.23 32.70
CA ASP A 11 2.30 -20.43 31.97
C ASP A 11 2.80 -20.05 30.56
N GLU A 12 4.10 -19.84 30.40
CA GLU A 12 4.76 -19.58 29.13
C GLU A 12 4.71 -20.78 28.18
N GLN A 13 4.94 -21.99 28.68
CA GLN A 13 4.83 -23.21 27.86
C GLN A 13 3.38 -23.46 27.44
N ILE A 14 2.41 -23.24 28.35
CA ILE A 14 0.98 -23.32 28.02
C ILE A 14 0.64 -22.33 26.89
N LYS A 15 1.14 -21.10 26.97
CA LYS A 15 0.95 -20.08 25.94
C LYS A 15 1.59 -20.48 24.61
N LYS A 16 2.80 -21.03 24.63
CA LYS A 16 3.51 -21.54 23.45
C LYS A 16 2.75 -22.69 22.77
N TYR A 17 2.26 -23.65 23.55
CA TYR A 17 1.48 -24.77 23.00
C TYR A 17 0.14 -24.31 22.42
N ARG A 18 -0.54 -23.34 23.04
CA ARG A 18 -1.77 -22.73 22.47
C ARG A 18 -1.52 -22.03 21.14
N ILE A 19 -0.41 -21.31 21.00
CA ILE A 19 -0.07 -20.61 19.75
C ILE A 19 0.25 -21.63 18.63
N LEU A 20 0.99 -22.69 18.95
CA LEU A 20 1.30 -23.76 17.99
C LEU A 20 0.03 -24.51 17.54
N ASP A 21 -0.91 -24.73 18.45
CA ASP A 21 -2.19 -25.37 18.14
C ASP A 21 -3.07 -24.49 17.21
N ASN A 22 -3.08 -23.17 17.44
CA ASN A 22 -3.75 -22.22 16.55
C ASN A 22 -3.10 -22.13 15.15
N LYS A 23 -1.80 -22.42 15.01
CA LYS A 23 -1.11 -22.45 13.70
C LYS A 23 -1.47 -23.69 12.87
N LEU A 24 -1.86 -24.80 13.51
CA LEU A 24 -2.17 -26.07 12.86
C LEU A 24 -3.66 -26.26 12.53
N ASN A 25 -4.55 -25.47 13.14
CA ASN A 25 -5.99 -25.54 12.88
C ASN A 25 -6.41 -24.56 11.77
N GLU A 26 -6.71 -25.08 10.58
CA GLU A 26 -7.35 -24.36 9.46
C GLU A 26 -8.84 -24.05 9.76
N SER A 27 -9.14 -23.36 10.86
CA SER A 27 -10.49 -22.84 11.15
C SER A 27 -10.54 -21.33 10.91
N ASP A 28 -11.68 -20.85 10.42
CA ASP A 28 -11.91 -19.42 10.16
C ASP A 28 -11.63 -18.59 11.41
N TYR A 29 -10.70 -17.63 11.28
CA TYR A 29 -10.24 -16.79 12.39
C TYR A 29 -11.40 -16.03 13.03
N ASN A 30 -11.70 -16.32 14.30
CA ASN A 30 -12.65 -15.53 15.07
C ASN A 30 -11.99 -14.22 15.54
N LEU A 31 -12.09 -13.19 14.69
CA LEU A 31 -11.50 -11.87 14.92
C LEU A 31 -11.99 -11.20 16.21
N ALA A 32 -13.18 -11.54 16.72
CA ALA A 32 -13.69 -10.99 17.97
C ALA A 32 -12.94 -11.52 19.19
N ASN A 33 -12.67 -12.84 19.22
CA ASN A 33 -11.87 -13.44 20.28
C ASN A 33 -10.40 -12.99 20.19
N LEU A 34 -9.84 -12.97 18.97
CA LEU A 34 -8.47 -12.50 18.72
C LEU A 34 -8.25 -11.08 19.22
N LYS A 35 -9.21 -10.18 19.02
CA LYS A 35 -9.12 -8.79 19.50
C LYS A 35 -9.12 -8.71 21.03
N SER A 36 -9.94 -9.52 21.70
CA SER A 36 -9.96 -9.58 23.16
C SER A 36 -8.66 -10.14 23.73
N GLU A 37 -8.03 -11.10 23.05
CA GLU A 37 -6.74 -11.67 23.45
C GLU A 37 -5.58 -10.71 23.16
N LEU A 38 -5.61 -9.99 22.05
CA LEU A 38 -4.61 -8.96 21.74
C LEU A 38 -4.71 -7.78 22.73
N ASP A 39 -5.92 -7.41 23.14
CA ASP A 39 -6.15 -6.36 24.13
C ASP A 39 -5.60 -6.73 25.51
N SER A 40 -5.57 -8.01 25.89
CA SER A 40 -4.94 -8.47 27.14
C SER A 40 -3.42 -8.62 27.04
N LEU A 41 -2.88 -8.60 25.81
CA LEU A 41 -1.46 -8.60 25.50
C LEU A 41 -0.91 -7.19 25.24
N LYS A 42 -1.65 -6.12 25.53
CA LYS A 42 -1.19 -4.73 25.30
C LYS A 42 0.09 -4.36 26.05
N ASP A 43 0.37 -5.05 27.16
CA ASP A 43 1.60 -4.88 27.94
C ASP A 43 2.72 -5.86 27.52
N PHE A 44 2.47 -6.71 26.51
CA PHE A 44 3.46 -7.65 25.99
C PHE A 44 4.37 -6.95 24.99
N ASN A 45 5.61 -6.71 25.39
CA ASN A 45 6.65 -6.23 24.48
C ASN A 45 7.31 -7.43 23.78
N ILE A 46 7.30 -7.43 22.45
CA ILE A 46 8.01 -8.47 21.66
C ILE A 46 9.52 -8.43 21.95
N GLY A 47 10.06 -7.28 22.36
CA GLY A 47 11.45 -7.15 22.79
C GLY A 47 11.81 -7.82 24.12
N ASP A 48 10.81 -8.24 24.92
CA ASP A 48 11.05 -9.01 26.14
C ASP A 48 11.16 -10.52 25.86
N LEU A 49 10.78 -10.97 24.65
CA LEU A 49 11.16 -12.29 24.18
C LEU A 49 12.64 -12.21 23.75
N GLU A 50 13.52 -12.96 24.41
CA GLU A 50 14.88 -13.23 23.94
C GLU A 50 14.88 -14.09 22.65
N ILE A 51 14.01 -13.76 21.69
CA ILE A 51 13.84 -14.47 20.42
C ILE A 51 13.76 -13.40 19.33
N SER A 52 14.65 -13.49 18.35
CA SER A 52 14.70 -12.53 17.24
C SER A 52 13.45 -12.67 16.37
N VAL A 53 12.91 -11.55 15.88
CA VAL A 53 11.77 -11.54 14.95
C VAL A 53 12.06 -12.37 13.69
N SER A 54 13.32 -12.33 13.23
CA SER A 54 13.84 -13.12 12.11
C SER A 54 13.83 -14.64 12.38
N ASP A 55 13.92 -15.06 13.64
CA ASP A 55 13.83 -16.48 14.02
C ASP A 55 12.37 -16.98 14.03
N LEU A 56 11.40 -16.11 14.34
CA LEU A 56 9.97 -16.45 14.29
C LEU A 56 9.40 -16.43 12.86
N PHE A 57 9.89 -15.52 12.02
CA PHE A 57 9.35 -15.29 10.69
C PHE A 57 10.48 -15.28 9.63
N PRO A 58 11.08 -16.44 9.33
CA PRO A 58 12.18 -16.54 8.37
C PRO A 58 11.80 -16.20 6.92
N GLU A 59 10.50 -16.09 6.63
CA GLU A 59 9.96 -15.66 5.33
C GLU A 59 9.79 -14.13 5.24
N PHE A 60 9.89 -13.44 6.37
CA PHE A 60 9.83 -11.98 6.46
C PHE A 60 11.26 -11.44 6.50
N ASP A 61 11.91 -11.45 5.33
CA ASP A 61 13.19 -10.76 5.12
C ASP A 61 12.91 -9.25 5.05
N ALA A 62 12.46 -8.70 6.18
CA ALA A 62 12.25 -7.27 6.32
C ALA A 62 13.63 -6.63 6.42
N PRO A 63 13.96 -5.65 5.56
CA PRO A 63 15.17 -4.87 5.73
C PRO A 63 15.18 -4.31 7.16
N GLU A 64 16.29 -4.48 7.87
CA GLU A 64 16.53 -3.77 9.12
C GLU A 64 16.50 -2.27 8.81
N PHE A 65 15.37 -1.63 9.11
CA PHE A 65 15.25 -0.19 9.02
C PHE A 65 15.76 0.40 10.33
N ASP A 66 16.83 1.19 10.26
CA ASP A 66 17.34 1.94 11.40
C ASP A 66 16.35 3.10 11.70
N PRO A 67 15.75 3.17 12.89
CA PRO A 67 14.92 4.30 13.31
C PRO A 67 15.65 5.65 13.15
N ASP A 68 16.98 5.65 13.29
CA ASP A 68 17.82 6.85 13.17
C ASP A 68 18.08 7.25 11.70
N GLU A 69 17.78 6.39 10.72
CA GLU A 69 17.75 6.74 9.29
C GLU A 69 16.49 7.52 8.90
N PHE A 70 15.46 7.53 9.76
CA PHE A 70 14.28 8.37 9.57
C PHE A 70 14.56 9.77 10.13
N GLY A 71 14.93 10.70 9.25
CA GLY A 71 15.11 12.10 9.63
C GLY A 71 13.82 12.72 10.19
N GLU A 72 13.96 13.65 11.14
CA GLU A 72 12.85 14.46 11.67
C GLU A 72 12.38 15.55 10.69
N ASP A 73 13.09 15.71 9.56
CA ASP A 73 12.79 16.67 8.51
C ASP A 73 11.63 16.18 7.61
N PHE A 74 10.41 16.21 8.15
CA PHE A 74 9.22 16.19 7.31
C PHE A 74 8.77 17.62 7.03
N THR A 75 8.66 17.98 5.75
CA THR A 75 8.04 19.24 5.34
C THR A 75 6.63 18.95 4.85
N LEU A 76 5.63 19.50 5.54
CA LEU A 76 4.29 19.57 4.98
C LEU A 76 4.34 20.54 3.79
N PRO A 77 3.93 20.14 2.57
CA PRO A 77 3.77 21.09 1.49
C PRO A 77 2.77 22.16 1.96
N LYS A 78 3.21 23.42 2.03
CA LYS A 78 2.33 24.55 2.34
C LYS A 78 1.17 24.48 1.34
N GLY A 79 -0.05 24.47 1.86
CA GLY A 79 -1.29 24.12 1.15
C GLY A 79 -1.75 25.10 0.07
N GLU A 80 -0.88 25.46 -0.87
CA GLU A 80 -1.33 25.94 -2.17
C GLU A 80 -1.60 24.72 -3.04
N LYS A 81 -2.86 24.61 -3.49
CA LYS A 81 -3.24 23.64 -4.51
C LYS A 81 -2.34 23.92 -5.71
N SER A 82 -1.50 22.95 -6.06
CA SER A 82 -0.67 22.99 -7.27
C SER A 82 -1.53 23.45 -8.45
N GLU A 83 -0.99 24.32 -9.31
CA GLU A 83 -1.62 24.74 -10.57
C GLU A 83 -1.86 23.55 -11.52
N PHE A 84 -1.25 22.40 -11.22
CA PHE A 84 -1.35 21.16 -11.97
C PHE A 84 -2.13 20.09 -11.19
N GLU A 85 -3.03 19.39 -11.88
CA GLU A 85 -3.77 18.24 -11.36
C GLU A 85 -3.32 16.94 -12.05
N GLN A 86 -3.17 15.86 -11.29
CA GLN A 86 -2.87 14.53 -11.81
C GLN A 86 -4.12 13.64 -11.70
N ILE A 87 -4.43 12.94 -12.80
CA ILE A 87 -5.57 12.01 -12.89
C ILE A 87 -5.05 10.64 -13.32
N THR A 88 -5.57 9.56 -12.72
CA THR A 88 -5.21 8.17 -13.07
C THR A 88 -6.46 7.38 -13.41
N PHE A 89 -6.40 6.59 -14.48
CA PHE A 89 -7.49 5.75 -14.96
C PHE A 89 -7.03 4.30 -15.10
N THR A 90 -7.94 3.37 -14.82
CA THR A 90 -7.76 1.95 -15.14
C THR A 90 -8.45 1.67 -16.46
N CYS A 91 -7.67 1.29 -17.48
CA CYS A 91 -8.16 1.01 -18.83
C CYS A 91 -7.73 -0.40 -19.27
N THR A 92 -8.48 -1.00 -20.19
CA THR A 92 -8.06 -2.26 -20.84
C THR A 92 -6.92 -2.02 -21.83
N ASN A 93 -6.21 -3.08 -22.24
CA ASN A 93 -5.12 -2.96 -23.21
C ASN A 93 -5.58 -2.36 -24.55
N GLU A 94 -6.75 -2.76 -25.05
CA GLU A 94 -7.33 -2.24 -26.29
C GLU A 94 -7.70 -0.75 -26.18
N GLN A 95 -8.28 -0.34 -25.04
CA GLN A 95 -8.54 1.07 -24.77
C GLN A 95 -7.23 1.87 -24.72
N MET A 96 -6.19 1.34 -24.08
CA MET A 96 -4.89 2.00 -23.99
C MET A 96 -4.21 2.17 -25.34
N GLU A 97 -4.36 1.22 -26.26
CA GLU A 97 -3.85 1.35 -27.63
C GLU A 97 -4.50 2.53 -28.35
N LYS A 98 -5.84 2.63 -28.31
CA LYS A 98 -6.57 3.73 -28.94
C LYS A 98 -6.29 5.09 -28.29
N VAL A 99 -6.16 5.13 -26.96
CA VAL A 99 -5.80 6.36 -26.24
C VAL A 99 -4.40 6.84 -26.64
N ARG A 100 -3.42 5.93 -26.79
CA ARG A 100 -2.06 6.29 -27.23
C ARG A 100 -2.05 6.82 -28.65
N GLU A 101 -2.74 6.15 -29.57
CA GLU A 101 -2.89 6.63 -30.95
C GLU A 101 -3.50 8.05 -30.99
N ALA A 102 -4.55 8.29 -30.20
CA ALA A 102 -5.20 9.59 -30.12
C ALA A 102 -4.29 10.68 -29.54
N ILE A 103 -3.53 10.37 -28.47
CA ILE A 103 -2.54 11.27 -27.88
C ILE A 103 -1.47 11.63 -28.90
N ASP A 104 -0.95 10.65 -29.65
CA ASP A 104 0.10 10.91 -30.64
C ASP A 104 -0.43 11.72 -31.83
N SER A 105 -1.68 11.49 -32.25
CA SER A 105 -2.35 12.35 -33.22
C SER A 105 -2.46 13.81 -32.71
N ALA A 106 -2.91 13.99 -31.47
CA ALA A 106 -3.08 15.31 -30.87
C ALA A 106 -1.74 16.07 -30.72
N LYS A 107 -0.66 15.39 -30.35
CA LYS A 107 0.69 16.00 -30.28
C LYS A 107 1.20 16.54 -31.61
N ASN A 108 0.80 15.91 -32.71
CA ASN A 108 1.18 16.32 -34.07
C ASN A 108 0.22 17.36 -34.67
N SER A 109 -0.83 17.74 -33.94
CA SER A 109 -1.78 18.76 -34.37
C SER A 109 -1.24 20.18 -34.15
N PRO A 110 -1.65 21.17 -34.96
CA PRO A 110 -1.27 22.56 -34.76
C PRO A 110 -1.82 23.17 -33.45
N ASP A 111 -2.88 22.57 -32.89
CA ASP A 111 -3.53 23.04 -31.66
C ASP A 111 -2.65 22.84 -30.41
N MET A 112 -1.61 22.00 -30.52
CA MET A 112 -0.63 21.76 -29.46
C MET A 112 0.10 23.04 -29.02
N VAL A 113 0.29 24.00 -29.93
CA VAL A 113 0.94 25.29 -29.64
C VAL A 113 0.15 26.08 -28.59
N GLN A 114 -1.19 26.00 -28.63
CA GLN A 114 -2.04 26.68 -27.66
C GLN A 114 -1.95 26.03 -26.28
N ALA A 115 -1.86 24.71 -26.23
CA ALA A 115 -1.72 23.95 -24.98
C ALA A 115 -0.35 24.20 -24.32
N GLU A 116 0.73 24.26 -25.09
CA GLU A 116 2.08 24.56 -24.59
C GLU A 116 2.18 26.01 -24.03
N ALA A 117 1.45 26.96 -24.62
CA ALA A 117 1.42 28.34 -24.14
C ALA A 117 0.80 28.51 -22.74
N MET A 118 0.11 27.48 -22.23
CA MET A 118 -0.49 27.50 -20.89
C MET A 118 0.50 27.15 -19.77
N GLY A 119 1.77 26.89 -20.09
CA GLY A 119 2.83 26.69 -19.10
C GLY A 119 2.98 25.26 -18.57
N ASN A 120 2.22 24.29 -19.11
CA ASN A 120 2.39 22.88 -18.80
C ASN A 120 3.43 22.24 -19.73
N GLU A 121 4.53 21.75 -19.17
CA GLU A 121 5.60 21.07 -19.93
C GLU A 121 5.26 19.62 -20.31
N ASN A 122 4.25 19.02 -19.67
CA ASN A 122 3.84 17.65 -19.95
C ASN A 122 3.06 17.56 -21.27
N LYS A 123 3.75 17.14 -22.33
CA LYS A 123 3.17 16.93 -23.66
C LYS A 123 1.98 15.96 -23.69
N ASN A 124 1.93 14.95 -22.83
CA ASN A 124 0.77 14.05 -22.78
C ASN A 124 -0.44 14.75 -22.15
N GLY A 125 -0.23 15.59 -21.12
CA GLY A 125 -1.28 16.40 -20.53
C GLY A 125 -1.83 17.44 -21.52
N ASN A 126 -0.95 18.11 -22.26
CA ASN A 126 -1.33 19.06 -23.30
C ASN A 126 -2.11 18.38 -24.45
N ALA A 127 -1.68 17.18 -24.86
CA ALA A 127 -2.42 16.39 -25.85
C ALA A 127 -3.82 16.01 -25.36
N LEU A 128 -3.98 15.65 -24.08
CA LEU A 128 -5.28 15.38 -23.48
C LEU A 128 -6.20 16.61 -23.50
N TYR A 129 -5.65 17.79 -23.23
CA TYR A 129 -6.38 19.05 -23.34
C TYR A 129 -6.87 19.33 -24.77
N VAL A 130 -5.98 19.16 -25.76
CA VAL A 130 -6.34 19.31 -27.18
C VAL A 130 -7.47 18.33 -27.57
N MET A 131 -7.36 17.06 -27.17
CA MET A 131 -8.41 16.05 -27.42
C MET A 131 -9.76 16.46 -26.82
N ALA A 132 -9.76 16.94 -25.58
CA ALA A 132 -10.97 17.39 -24.90
C ALA A 132 -11.57 18.63 -25.57
N MET A 133 -10.73 19.61 -25.94
CA MET A 133 -11.16 20.80 -26.66
C MET A 133 -11.81 20.45 -28.00
N GLN A 134 -11.16 19.61 -28.80
CA GLN A 134 -11.68 19.15 -30.08
C GLN A 134 -12.99 18.38 -29.91
N TYR A 135 -13.12 17.53 -28.88
CA TYR A 135 -14.37 16.84 -28.60
C TYR A 135 -15.50 17.83 -28.25
N LEU A 136 -15.24 18.79 -27.37
CA LEU A 136 -16.20 19.82 -26.97
C LEU A 136 -16.61 20.74 -28.13
N ALA A 137 -15.75 20.94 -29.12
CA ALA A 137 -16.07 21.72 -30.33
C ALA A 137 -16.95 20.96 -31.34
N ASN A 138 -17.04 19.63 -31.23
CA ASN A 138 -17.74 18.75 -32.16
C ASN A 138 -19.06 18.18 -31.58
N ILE A 139 -19.52 18.69 -30.44
CA ILE A 139 -20.82 18.38 -29.83
C ILE A 139 -21.74 19.61 -29.88
#